data_AF-A0A972EM03-F1
#
_entry.id   AF-A0A972EM03-F1
#
_cell.length_a   1.000
_cell.length_b   1.000
_cell.length_c   1.000
_cell.angle_alpha   90.00
_cell.angle_beta   90.00
_cell.angle_gamma   90.00
#
_symmetry.space_group_name_H-M   'P 1'
#
loop_
_entity.id
_entity.type
_entity.pdbx_description
1 polymer ?
#
loop_
_entity_poly.entity_id
_entity_poly.type
_entity_poly.pdbx_seq_one_letter_code
_entity_poly.pdbx_strand_id
1 'polypeptide(L)'
;MIKRTTTIIFLILLVSVLSACSNTPDNATLRNTAVILTQEAIVQETIAAMPPTDTPIPPTATEPLPVYTFTPIVLPTRLRYETTATIGNATGISGGGLFNKGEVVSYSPATNSAVNPKQTLILNIVLKNTGTTIWNETYRVIHAGGTKMSYLDSYPVNAQVAQNGTFTLSMYITAPEVFDTYTQNWNLVDMNNAIVMSFSYNLIVGQNSQITSVPSMTATITSTSQPGQQSQ
;
A
#
# COMPACT_ATOMS: atom_id res chain seq x y z
N MET A 1 -62.54 23.24 -34.11
CA MET A 1 -61.66 22.42 -34.98
C MET A 1 -60.16 22.66 -34.75
N ILE A 2 -59.72 23.87 -34.34
CA ILE A 2 -58.29 24.22 -34.11
C ILE A 2 -57.56 23.39 -33.02
N LYS A 3 -58.24 22.96 -31.94
CA LYS A 3 -57.57 22.23 -30.84
C LYS A 3 -57.13 20.79 -31.21
N ARG A 4 -57.86 20.13 -32.12
CA ARG A 4 -57.52 18.75 -32.54
C ARG A 4 -56.33 18.72 -33.49
N THR A 5 -56.17 19.74 -34.34
CA THR A 5 -55.03 19.85 -35.26
C THR A 5 -53.73 20.15 -34.51
N THR A 6 -53.75 20.98 -33.46
CA THR A 6 -52.55 21.26 -32.65
C THR A 6 -52.05 20.03 -31.89
N THR A 7 -52.94 19.20 -31.35
CA THR A 7 -52.56 17.95 -30.66
C THR A 7 -51.97 16.92 -31.62
N ILE A 8 -52.51 16.82 -32.84
CA ILE A 8 -51.98 15.91 -33.86
C ILE A 8 -50.59 16.36 -34.34
N ILE A 9 -50.38 17.66 -34.52
CA ILE A 9 -49.06 18.21 -34.90
C ILE A 9 -48.02 17.94 -33.81
N PHE A 10 -48.39 18.09 -32.54
CA PHE A 10 -47.48 17.83 -31.41
C PHE A 10 -47.11 16.34 -31.29
N LEU A 11 -48.06 15.44 -31.57
CA LEU A 11 -47.82 13.99 -31.56
C LEU A 11 -46.89 13.57 -32.72
N ILE A 12 -47.06 14.15 -33.91
CA ILE A 12 -46.20 13.87 -35.08
C ILE A 12 -44.78 14.40 -34.84
N LEU A 13 -44.64 15.55 -34.20
CA LEU A 13 -43.34 16.11 -33.82
C LEU A 13 -42.64 15.21 -32.78
N LEU A 14 -43.36 14.65 -31.82
CA LEU A 14 -42.79 13.78 -30.79
C LEU A 14 -42.28 12.44 -31.37
N VAL A 15 -43.00 11.85 -32.32
CA VAL A 15 -42.60 10.59 -32.98
C VAL A 15 -41.37 10.78 -33.86
N SER A 16 -41.16 11.96 -34.44
CA SER A 16 -39.99 12.23 -35.28
C SER A 16 -38.68 12.36 -34.48
N VAL A 17 -38.73 12.73 -33.19
CA VAL A 17 -37.51 12.79 -32.33
C VAL A 17 -37.04 11.40 -31.89
N LEU A 18 -37.94 10.41 -31.77
CA LEU A 18 -37.57 9.05 -31.35
C LEU A 18 -36.85 8.23 -32.44
N SER A 19 -36.95 8.61 -33.72
CA SER A 19 -36.28 7.93 -34.84
C SER A 19 -34.77 8.21 -34.94
N ALA A 20 -34.23 9.16 -34.17
CA ALA A 20 -32.82 9.56 -34.25
C ALA A 20 -31.87 8.64 -33.46
N CYS A 21 -32.38 7.70 -32.65
CA CYS A 21 -31.55 6.83 -31.80
C CYS A 21 -31.07 5.53 -32.48
N SER A 22 -31.29 5.33 -33.78
CA SER A 22 -30.98 4.05 -34.47
C SER A 22 -29.90 4.13 -35.56
N ASN A 23 -29.15 5.24 -35.66
CA ASN A 23 -28.05 5.36 -36.62
C ASN A 23 -26.71 5.05 -35.94
N THR A 24 -26.41 3.76 -35.73
CA THR A 24 -25.02 3.35 -35.58
C THR A 24 -24.42 3.35 -36.99
N PRO A 25 -23.41 4.19 -37.28
CA PRO A 25 -22.79 4.18 -38.59
C PRO A 25 -22.05 2.86 -38.81
N ASP A 26 -22.21 2.24 -39.99
CA ASP A 26 -21.67 0.92 -40.36
C ASP A 26 -20.14 0.79 -40.14
N ASN A 27 -19.43 1.92 -40.06
CA ASN A 27 -18.00 1.97 -39.80
C ASN A 27 -17.59 1.60 -38.36
N ALA A 28 -18.49 1.68 -37.37
CA ALA A 28 -18.19 1.30 -35.98
C ALA A 28 -18.10 -0.22 -35.82
N THR A 29 -18.96 -0.97 -36.51
CA THR A 29 -18.99 -2.43 -36.47
C THR A 29 -17.80 -3.03 -37.26
N LEU A 30 -17.47 -2.45 -38.42
CA LEU A 30 -16.30 -2.86 -39.22
C LEU A 30 -14.96 -2.66 -38.48
N ARG A 31 -14.83 -1.58 -37.71
CA ARG A 31 -13.59 -1.28 -36.95
C ARG A 31 -13.35 -2.29 -35.83
N ASN A 32 -14.40 -2.76 -35.16
CA ASN A 32 -14.26 -3.71 -34.07
C ASN A 32 -13.90 -5.12 -34.59
N THR A 33 -14.45 -5.55 -35.73
CA THR A 33 -14.12 -6.86 -36.31
C THR A 33 -12.71 -6.90 -36.91
N ALA A 34 -12.24 -5.80 -37.52
CA ALA A 34 -10.88 -5.73 -38.07
C ALA A 34 -9.79 -5.79 -36.99
N VAL A 35 -10.04 -5.22 -35.79
CA VAL A 35 -9.11 -5.25 -34.65
C VAL A 35 -8.97 -6.66 -34.06
N ILE A 36 -10.06 -7.44 -34.00
CA ILE A 36 -10.01 -8.82 -33.48
C ILE A 36 -9.20 -9.73 -34.43
N LEU A 37 -9.42 -9.63 -35.74
CA LEU A 37 -8.72 -10.45 -36.73
C LEU A 37 -7.23 -10.10 -36.85
N THR A 38 -6.86 -8.83 -36.67
CA THR A 38 -5.44 -8.42 -36.70
C THR A 38 -4.68 -8.82 -35.44
N GLN A 39 -5.33 -8.87 -34.27
CA GLN A 39 -4.69 -9.31 -33.03
C GLN A 39 -4.26 -10.79 -33.11
N GLU A 40 -5.08 -11.66 -33.71
CA GLU A 40 -4.78 -13.09 -33.83
C GLU A 40 -3.64 -13.37 -34.83
N ALA A 41 -3.55 -12.61 -35.92
CA ALA A 41 -2.47 -12.72 -36.90
C ALA A 41 -1.10 -12.29 -36.32
N ILE A 42 -1.05 -11.21 -35.54
CA ILE A 42 0.18 -10.72 -34.90
C ILE A 42 0.73 -11.72 -33.89
N VAL A 43 -0.15 -12.42 -33.15
CA VAL A 43 0.26 -13.44 -32.17
C VAL A 43 0.84 -14.68 -32.88
N GLN A 44 0.26 -15.11 -34.00
CA GLN A 44 0.79 -16.27 -34.75
C GLN A 44 2.14 -15.99 -35.42
N GLU A 45 2.35 -14.81 -36.02
CA GLU A 45 3.66 -14.47 -36.61
C GLU A 45 4.76 -14.35 -35.54
N THR A 46 4.42 -13.88 -34.34
CA THR A 46 5.38 -13.78 -33.22
C THR A 46 5.88 -15.16 -32.76
N ILE A 47 5.06 -16.22 -32.85
CA ILE A 47 5.44 -17.58 -32.43
C ILE A 47 6.34 -18.26 -33.49
N ALA A 48 6.20 -17.90 -34.77
CA ALA A 48 7.02 -18.46 -35.86
C ALA A 48 8.37 -17.75 -36.07
N ALA A 49 8.57 -16.56 -35.50
CA ALA A 49 9.80 -15.77 -35.67
C ALA A 49 10.85 -15.98 -34.56
N MET A 50 10.58 -16.79 -33.54
CA MET A 50 11.57 -17.13 -32.51
C MET A 50 12.50 -18.24 -33.01
N PRO A 51 13.83 -18.00 -33.15
CA PRO A 51 14.78 -19.06 -33.47
C PRO A 51 14.89 -20.05 -32.30
N PRO A 52 15.10 -21.36 -32.54
CA PRO A 52 15.41 -22.30 -31.47
C PRO A 52 16.74 -21.88 -30.84
N THR A 53 16.70 -21.44 -29.58
CA THR A 53 17.90 -21.12 -28.81
C THR A 53 18.34 -22.38 -28.07
N ASP A 54 18.89 -23.34 -28.81
CA ASP A 54 19.73 -24.39 -28.20
C ASP A 54 21.12 -23.79 -27.97
N THR A 55 21.25 -22.98 -26.91
CA THR A 55 22.59 -22.63 -26.40
C THR A 55 22.94 -23.63 -25.30
N PRO A 56 23.93 -24.52 -25.50
CA PRO A 56 24.40 -25.38 -24.43
C PRO A 56 24.96 -24.50 -23.31
N ILE A 57 24.47 -24.72 -22.09
CA ILE A 57 24.94 -24.02 -20.89
C ILE A 57 26.40 -24.45 -20.67
N PRO A 58 27.41 -23.56 -20.78
CA PRO A 58 28.78 -23.93 -20.46
C PRO A 58 28.86 -24.28 -18.96
N PRO A 59 29.68 -25.26 -18.55
CA PRO A 59 29.82 -25.61 -17.15
C PRO A 59 30.33 -24.39 -16.37
N THR A 60 29.50 -23.90 -15.44
CA THR A 60 29.88 -22.87 -14.47
C THR A 60 31.08 -23.36 -13.68
N ALA A 61 32.25 -22.75 -13.91
CA ALA A 61 33.40 -22.94 -13.05
C ALA A 61 32.99 -22.51 -11.63
N THR A 62 33.04 -23.46 -10.68
CA THR A 62 32.81 -23.17 -9.27
C THR A 62 34.04 -22.44 -8.74
N GLU A 63 33.97 -21.11 -8.73
CA GLU A 63 34.96 -20.28 -8.06
C GLU A 63 34.82 -20.46 -6.53
N PRO A 64 35.91 -20.69 -5.78
CA PRO A 64 35.81 -20.89 -4.34
C PRO A 64 35.28 -19.63 -3.66
N LEU A 65 34.19 -19.79 -2.90
CA LEU A 65 33.63 -18.75 -2.04
C LEU A 65 34.73 -18.19 -1.10
N PRO A 66 34.80 -16.87 -0.87
CA PRO A 66 35.76 -16.30 0.06
C PRO A 66 35.53 -16.87 1.47
N VAL A 67 36.56 -17.49 2.04
CA VAL A 67 36.55 -17.93 3.43
C VAL A 67 36.77 -16.71 4.31
N TYR A 68 35.72 -16.28 5.00
CA TYR A 68 35.80 -15.23 6.02
C TYR A 68 36.48 -15.80 7.27
N THR A 69 37.72 -15.38 7.52
CA THR A 69 38.39 -15.60 8.80
C THR A 69 37.92 -14.55 9.80
N PHE A 70 37.21 -15.00 10.84
CA PHE A 70 36.84 -14.14 11.97
C PHE A 70 38.13 -13.74 12.72
N THR A 71 38.55 -12.49 12.56
CA THR A 71 39.50 -11.87 13.49
C THR A 71 38.74 -11.43 14.74
N PRO A 72 39.21 -11.77 15.96
CA PRO A 72 38.55 -11.32 17.18
C PRO A 72 38.69 -9.80 17.32
N ILE A 73 37.57 -9.07 17.31
CA ILE A 73 37.51 -7.67 17.76
C ILE A 73 37.61 -7.68 19.29
N VAL A 74 38.72 -7.20 19.82
CA VAL A 74 38.84 -6.83 21.23
C VAL A 74 38.14 -5.49 21.43
N LEU A 75 36.94 -5.54 22.03
CA LEU A 75 36.18 -4.36 22.44
C LEU A 75 36.87 -3.74 23.68
N PRO A 76 37.04 -2.42 23.79
CA PRO A 76 37.58 -1.82 25.01
C PRO A 76 36.63 -2.08 26.18
N THR A 77 37.08 -2.89 27.14
CA THR A 77 36.40 -3.11 28.42
C THR A 77 36.39 -1.80 29.20
N ARG A 78 35.29 -1.03 29.09
CA ARG A 78 34.99 0.04 30.04
C ARG A 78 34.50 -0.62 31.34
N LEU A 79 35.34 -0.59 32.38
CA LEU A 79 34.90 -0.85 33.75
C LEU A 79 33.79 0.16 34.08
N ARG A 80 32.53 -0.30 34.14
CA ARG A 80 31.45 0.45 34.78
C ARG A 80 31.52 0.13 36.27
N TYR A 81 31.84 1.15 37.06
CA TYR A 81 31.53 1.13 38.48
C TYR A 81 30.01 1.35 38.62
N GLU A 82 29.37 0.59 39.50
CA GLU A 82 27.96 0.76 39.87
C GLU A 82 27.77 2.18 40.45
N THR A 83 27.03 3.04 39.76
CA THR A 83 26.49 4.27 40.36
C THR A 83 25.08 3.96 40.80
N THR A 84 24.88 3.89 42.11
CA THR A 84 23.56 3.83 42.75
C THR A 84 22.72 5.02 42.27
N ALA A 85 21.65 4.75 41.54
CA ALA A 85 20.69 5.77 41.15
C ALA A 85 19.88 6.21 42.38
N THR A 86 20.11 7.42 42.85
CA THR A 86 19.23 8.08 43.82
C THR A 86 17.94 8.49 43.10
N ILE A 87 16.80 7.93 43.51
CA ILE A 87 15.48 8.37 43.03
C ILE A 87 15.21 9.75 43.63
N GLY A 88 15.34 10.79 42.82
CA GLY A 88 14.86 12.14 43.14
C GLY A 88 13.36 12.24 42.83
N ASN A 89 12.58 12.68 43.83
CA ASN A 89 11.16 12.98 43.69
C ASN A 89 10.89 13.95 42.53
N ALA A 90 10.11 13.50 41.54
CA ALA A 90 9.61 14.35 40.47
C ALA A 90 8.29 15.02 40.90
N THR A 91 8.35 16.30 41.22
CA THR A 91 7.21 17.23 41.16
C THR A 91 7.27 17.99 39.84
N GLY A 92 6.25 17.85 38.98
CA GLY A 92 5.97 18.76 37.87
C GLY A 92 5.90 18.10 36.49
N ILE A 93 4.68 17.96 35.98
CA ILE A 93 4.35 17.62 34.59
C ILE A 93 4.53 18.88 33.74
N SER A 94 5.32 18.82 32.66
CA SER A 94 5.13 19.60 31.42
C SER A 94 6.26 19.32 30.42
N GLY A 95 5.89 18.80 29.24
CA GLY A 95 6.72 18.84 28.03
C GLY A 95 7.57 17.60 27.79
N GLY A 96 7.20 16.81 26.78
CA GLY A 96 8.07 15.84 26.12
C GLY A 96 9.29 16.54 25.48
N GLY A 97 10.24 16.95 26.31
CA GLY A 97 11.52 17.49 25.92
C GLY A 97 12.53 16.36 25.75
N LEU A 98 13.12 16.27 24.55
CA LEU A 98 14.35 15.54 24.19
C LEU A 98 14.41 14.00 24.33
N PHE A 99 13.56 13.35 25.15
CA PHE A 99 13.65 11.89 25.35
C PHE A 99 12.89 11.06 24.30
N ASN A 100 11.72 11.51 23.87
CA ASN A 100 10.87 10.85 22.88
C ASN A 100 10.90 11.66 21.57
N LYS A 101 11.54 11.12 20.54
CA LYS A 101 11.65 11.75 19.21
C LYS A 101 11.76 10.68 18.13
N GLY A 102 11.23 10.96 16.96
CA GLY A 102 11.39 10.10 15.79
C GLY A 102 11.36 10.88 14.49
N GLU A 103 11.79 10.21 13.43
CA GLU A 103 11.72 10.70 12.05
C GLU A 103 11.26 9.60 11.11
N VAL A 104 10.68 10.00 9.97
CA VAL A 104 10.37 9.07 8.89
C VAL A 104 11.61 8.92 8.02
N VAL A 105 12.01 7.68 7.79
CA VAL A 105 13.14 7.33 6.91
C VAL A 105 12.66 7.14 5.48
N SER A 106 11.57 6.39 5.27
CA SER A 106 11.06 6.10 3.94
C SER A 106 9.61 5.64 3.92
N TYR A 107 8.99 5.77 2.75
CA TYR A 107 7.70 5.19 2.40
C TYR A 107 7.89 4.23 1.23
N SER A 108 7.21 3.09 1.28
CA SER A 108 7.08 2.17 0.15
C SER A 108 5.64 1.66 0.08
N PRO A 109 4.87 2.02 -0.97
CA PRO A 109 5.25 2.89 -2.08
C PRO A 109 5.59 4.31 -1.65
N ALA A 110 6.37 5.03 -2.47
CA ALA A 110 6.75 6.41 -2.19
C ALA A 110 5.51 7.33 -2.07
N THR A 111 5.64 8.42 -1.32
CA THR A 111 4.57 9.43 -1.26
C THR A 111 4.31 10.05 -2.65
N ASN A 112 3.06 10.41 -2.93
CA ASN A 112 2.57 10.87 -4.25
C ASN A 112 2.63 9.79 -5.35
N SER A 113 2.70 8.51 -5.01
CA SER A 113 2.53 7.44 -5.99
C SER A 113 1.11 7.45 -6.55
N ALA A 114 0.98 7.25 -7.86
CA ALA A 114 -0.34 7.12 -8.50
C ALA A 114 -0.83 5.68 -8.46
N VAL A 115 -2.11 5.49 -8.12
CA VAL A 115 -2.80 4.20 -8.09
C VAL A 115 -4.17 4.30 -8.74
N ASN A 116 -4.71 3.15 -9.13
CA ASN A 116 -6.08 3.07 -9.62
C ASN A 116 -7.08 3.27 -8.47
N PRO A 117 -8.30 3.76 -8.76
CA PRO A 117 -9.39 3.80 -7.79
C PRO A 117 -9.64 2.45 -7.14
N LYS A 118 -9.95 2.44 -5.84
CA LYS A 118 -10.24 1.22 -5.05
C LYS A 118 -9.08 0.22 -5.00
N GLN A 119 -7.90 0.55 -5.53
CA GLN A 119 -6.74 -0.32 -5.47
C GLN A 119 -6.29 -0.48 -4.00
N THR A 120 -6.13 -1.72 -3.57
CA THR A 120 -5.57 -2.05 -2.26
C THR A 120 -4.08 -2.31 -2.40
N LEU A 121 -3.29 -1.86 -1.43
CA LEU A 121 -1.84 -2.00 -1.41
C LEU A 121 -1.31 -2.14 0.02
N ILE A 122 -0.10 -2.65 0.17
CA ILE A 122 0.63 -2.64 1.44
C ILE A 122 1.50 -1.39 1.46
N LEU A 123 1.26 -0.52 2.44
CA LEU A 123 2.11 0.62 2.75
C LEU A 123 3.09 0.23 3.85
N ASN A 124 4.38 0.31 3.54
CA ASN A 124 5.48 0.18 4.48
C ASN A 124 6.06 1.56 4.79
N ILE A 125 6.14 1.91 6.07
CA ILE A 125 6.70 3.17 6.54
C ILE A 125 7.86 2.82 7.48
N VAL A 126 9.07 3.23 7.13
CA VAL A 126 10.24 3.04 8.00
C VAL A 126 10.36 4.26 8.88
N LEU A 127 10.25 4.06 10.18
CA LEU A 127 10.42 5.07 11.22
C LEU A 127 11.72 4.83 11.95
N LYS A 128 12.40 5.91 12.38
CA LYS A 128 13.62 5.83 13.18
C LYS A 128 13.45 6.56 14.50
N ASN A 129 13.90 5.92 15.57
CA ASN A 129 13.97 6.55 16.88
C ASN A 129 15.20 7.45 16.95
N THR A 130 14.98 8.76 16.98
CA THR A 130 16.04 9.78 17.13
C THR A 130 16.11 10.33 18.56
N GLY A 131 15.26 9.81 19.46
CA GLY A 131 15.28 10.11 20.88
C GLY A 131 16.22 9.19 21.67
N THR A 132 16.07 9.21 22.99
CA THR A 132 16.81 8.36 23.94
C THR A 132 15.92 7.31 24.62
N THR A 133 14.59 7.46 24.53
CA THR A 133 13.62 6.50 25.08
C THR A 133 13.39 5.35 24.11
N ILE A 134 13.46 4.12 24.59
CA ILE A 134 13.18 2.93 23.79
C ILE A 134 11.68 2.87 23.48
N TRP A 135 11.31 2.82 22.20
CA TRP A 135 9.93 2.51 21.82
C TRP A 135 9.65 1.03 21.98
N ASN A 136 8.44 0.69 22.41
CA ASN A 136 8.00 -0.68 22.64
C ASN A 136 6.50 -0.82 22.35
N GLU A 137 5.91 -1.97 22.67
CA GLU A 137 4.48 -2.28 22.40
C GLU A 137 3.46 -1.35 23.06
N THR A 138 3.87 -0.52 24.05
CA THR A 138 2.99 0.53 24.60
C THR A 138 2.86 1.74 23.68
N TYR A 139 3.76 1.89 22.71
CA TYR A 139 3.69 2.94 21.69
C TYR A 139 2.76 2.51 20.55
N ARG A 140 2.05 3.49 20.00
CA ARG A 140 1.07 3.25 18.94
C ARG A 140 1.18 4.31 17.85
N VAL A 141 1.08 3.88 16.60
CA VAL A 141 0.84 4.77 15.47
C VAL A 141 -0.66 4.89 15.27
N ILE A 142 -1.20 6.09 15.47
CA ILE A 142 -2.64 6.36 15.44
C ILE A 142 -3.01 7.32 14.30
N HIS A 143 -4.14 7.06 13.67
CA HIS A 143 -4.68 7.95 12.64
C HIS A 143 -5.03 9.30 13.27
N ALA A 144 -4.45 10.37 12.75
CA ALA A 144 -4.55 11.72 13.30
C ALA A 144 -5.43 12.65 12.46
N GLY A 145 -5.78 12.26 11.23
CA GLY A 145 -6.69 13.01 10.37
C GLY A 145 -6.37 12.87 8.88
N GLY A 146 -7.08 13.65 8.07
CA GLY A 146 -7.05 13.47 6.61
C GLY A 146 -8.01 12.36 6.16
N THR A 147 -7.81 11.86 4.94
CA THR A 147 -8.62 10.77 4.41
C THR A 147 -8.06 9.45 4.90
N LYS A 148 -8.86 8.72 5.67
CA LYS A 148 -8.49 7.39 6.14
C LYS A 148 -8.48 6.40 4.97
N MET A 149 -7.29 5.98 4.57
CA MET A 149 -7.08 4.93 3.56
C MET A 149 -6.70 3.59 4.21
N SER A 150 -6.13 3.63 5.42
CA SER A 150 -5.75 2.43 6.18
C SER A 150 -6.94 1.63 6.70
N TYR A 151 -6.73 0.31 6.81
CA TYR A 151 -7.74 -0.59 7.36
C TYR A 151 -8.02 -0.35 8.86
N LEU A 152 -6.99 -0.14 9.67
CA LEU A 152 -7.10 0.15 11.11
C LEU A 152 -6.80 1.62 11.40
N ASP A 153 -7.25 2.09 12.57
CA ASP A 153 -6.94 3.42 13.11
C ASP A 153 -5.69 3.45 14.01
N SER A 154 -5.22 2.28 14.45
CA SER A 154 -4.10 2.18 15.39
C SER A 154 -3.28 0.93 15.10
N TYR A 155 -1.96 1.09 15.11
CA TYR A 155 -0.98 0.02 14.92
C TYR A 155 0.04 0.05 16.06
N PRO A 156 0.26 -1.06 16.80
CA PRO A 156 1.27 -1.10 17.85
C PRO A 156 2.68 -1.09 17.24
N VAL A 157 3.65 -0.55 17.98
CA VAL A 157 5.07 -0.78 17.69
C VAL A 157 5.42 -2.17 18.21
N ASN A 158 5.41 -3.18 17.35
CA ASN A 158 5.59 -4.59 17.70
C ASN A 158 7.07 -5.01 17.87
N ALA A 159 7.93 -4.09 18.31
CA ALA A 159 9.35 -4.31 18.51
C ALA A 159 9.92 -3.33 19.53
N GLN A 160 11.08 -3.66 20.09
CA GLN A 160 11.89 -2.73 20.89
C GLN A 160 12.75 -1.88 19.95
N VAL A 161 12.53 -0.57 19.92
CA VAL A 161 13.27 0.36 19.05
C VAL A 161 14.12 1.27 19.92
N ALA A 162 15.37 0.86 20.12
CA ALA A 162 16.36 1.67 20.85
C ALA A 162 16.73 2.94 20.08
N GLN A 163 17.51 3.83 20.72
CA GLN A 163 18.06 5.01 20.07
C GLN A 163 18.79 4.64 18.76
N ASN A 164 18.52 5.40 17.71
CA ASN A 164 18.96 5.19 16.32
C ASN A 164 18.44 3.90 15.65
N GLY A 165 17.66 3.09 16.34
CA GLY A 165 16.98 1.93 15.78
C GLY A 165 15.83 2.32 14.85
N THR A 166 15.43 1.38 14.00
CA THR A 166 14.32 1.55 13.05
C THR A 166 13.20 0.55 13.31
N PHE A 167 12.00 0.94 12.91
CA PHE A 167 10.79 0.13 12.92
C PHE A 167 10.06 0.30 11.59
N THR A 168 9.68 -0.81 10.98
CA THR A 168 8.87 -0.81 9.75
C THR A 168 7.42 -1.06 10.12
N LEU A 169 6.59 -0.05 9.91
CA LEU A 169 5.14 -0.16 9.99
C LEU A 169 4.59 -0.64 8.65
N SER A 170 3.99 -1.83 8.64
CA SER A 170 3.31 -2.39 7.48
C SER A 170 1.79 -2.35 7.68
N MET A 171 1.06 -1.72 6.77
CA MET A 171 -0.40 -1.63 6.82
C MET A 171 -1.04 -1.82 5.45
N TYR A 172 -2.23 -2.41 5.43
CA TYR A 172 -3.08 -2.38 4.25
C TYR A 172 -3.78 -1.03 4.14
N ILE A 173 -3.72 -0.44 2.95
CA ILE A 173 -4.48 0.75 2.59
C ILE A 173 -5.29 0.50 1.31
N THR A 174 -6.44 1.16 1.19
CA THR A 174 -7.29 1.14 0.00
C THR A 174 -7.48 2.55 -0.52
N ALA A 175 -7.15 2.75 -1.80
CA ALA A 175 -7.35 4.01 -2.48
C ALA A 175 -8.84 4.37 -2.58
N PRO A 176 -9.23 5.65 -2.39
CA PRO A 176 -10.60 6.10 -2.64
C PRO A 176 -11.05 5.90 -4.09
N GLU A 177 -12.36 6.04 -4.34
CA GLU A 177 -12.96 5.89 -5.67
C GLU A 177 -12.76 7.14 -6.56
N VAL A 178 -12.80 8.32 -5.96
CA VAL A 178 -12.76 9.60 -6.69
C VAL A 178 -11.31 9.96 -6.98
N PHE A 179 -11.04 10.46 -8.19
CA PHE A 179 -9.70 10.88 -8.59
C PHE A 179 -9.33 12.16 -7.84
N ASP A 180 -8.27 12.08 -7.04
CA ASP A 180 -7.71 13.23 -6.31
C ASP A 180 -6.35 12.84 -5.70
N THR A 181 -5.71 13.79 -5.03
CA THR A 181 -4.62 13.54 -4.09
C THR A 181 -5.16 13.45 -2.67
N TYR A 182 -4.97 12.30 -2.03
CA TYR A 182 -5.42 12.05 -0.67
C TYR A 182 -4.25 12.04 0.30
N THR A 183 -4.37 12.80 1.37
CA THR A 183 -3.42 12.81 2.47
C THR A 183 -4.00 12.07 3.67
N GLN A 184 -3.23 11.15 4.24
CA GLN A 184 -3.52 10.53 5.53
C GLN A 184 -2.44 10.92 6.55
N ASN A 185 -2.87 11.44 7.70
CA ASN A 185 -2.01 11.93 8.77
C ASN A 185 -1.98 10.93 9.93
N TRP A 186 -0.81 10.79 10.53
CA TRP A 186 -0.54 9.85 11.61
C TRP A 186 0.26 10.52 12.73
N ASN A 187 0.03 10.06 13.95
CA ASN A 187 0.86 10.36 15.10
C ASN A 187 1.43 9.06 15.66
N LEU A 188 2.73 9.04 15.95
CA LEU A 188 3.27 8.08 16.92
C LEU A 188 3.02 8.65 18.32
N VAL A 189 2.36 7.89 19.18
CA VAL A 189 2.08 8.26 20.57
C VAL A 189 2.71 7.27 21.54
N ASP A 190 3.08 7.76 22.72
CA ASP A 190 3.57 6.92 23.82
C ASP A 190 2.43 6.32 24.66
N MET A 191 2.78 5.64 25.75
CA MET A 191 1.82 5.01 26.66
C MET A 191 0.82 5.98 27.31
N ASN A 192 1.18 7.27 27.40
CA ASN A 192 0.35 8.32 27.98
C ASN A 192 -0.41 9.10 26.90
N ASN A 193 -0.42 8.60 25.66
CA ASN A 193 -0.98 9.26 24.49
C ASN A 193 -0.29 10.60 24.14
N ALA A 194 0.92 10.85 24.64
CA ALA A 194 1.68 12.03 24.24
C ALA A 194 2.24 11.83 22.83
N ILE A 195 2.13 12.85 21.98
CA ILE A 195 2.62 12.80 20.60
C ILE A 195 4.15 12.82 20.60
N VAL A 196 4.75 11.79 20.02
CA VAL A 196 6.20 11.63 19.84
C VAL A 196 6.64 12.25 18.51
N MET A 197 5.89 11.97 17.44
CA MET A 197 6.09 12.54 16.11
C MET A 197 4.79 12.50 15.30
N SER A 198 4.66 13.42 14.36
CA SER A 198 3.57 13.46 13.37
C SER A 198 4.14 13.29 11.98
N PHE A 199 3.43 12.58 11.12
CA PHE A 199 3.83 12.36 9.73
C PHE A 199 2.62 12.14 8.82
N SER A 200 2.83 12.31 7.51
CA SER A 200 1.76 12.28 6.52
C SER A 200 2.17 11.47 5.30
N TYR A 201 1.22 10.75 4.73
CA TYR A 201 1.37 10.03 3.47
C TYR A 201 0.38 10.58 2.44
N ASN A 202 0.87 10.89 1.24
CA ASN A 202 0.04 11.31 0.11
C ASN A 202 -0.06 10.19 -0.91
N LEU A 203 -1.25 9.99 -1.45
CA LEU A 203 -1.55 9.03 -2.51
C LEU A 203 -2.34 9.73 -3.62
N ILE A 204 -1.93 9.53 -4.87
CA ILE A 204 -2.66 10.08 -6.03
C ILE A 204 -3.56 8.97 -6.57
N VAL A 205 -4.86 9.24 -6.68
CA VAL A 205 -5.82 8.34 -7.35
C VAL A 205 -6.05 8.83 -8.77
N GLY A 206 -5.74 7.99 -9.76
CA GLY A 206 -5.85 8.35 -11.17
C GLY A 206 -5.95 7.13 -12.08
N GLN A 207 -5.88 7.36 -13.39
CA GLN A 207 -6.11 6.30 -14.39
C GLN A 207 -4.96 5.30 -14.56
N ASN A 208 -3.74 5.70 -14.18
CA ASN A 208 -2.54 4.89 -14.36
C ASN A 208 -1.90 4.62 -13.01
N SER A 209 -1.85 3.34 -12.63
CA SER A 209 -1.12 2.92 -11.44
C SER A 209 0.37 2.78 -11.71
N GLN A 210 1.19 3.40 -10.87
CA GLN A 210 2.64 3.20 -10.81
C GLN A 210 3.02 1.95 -9.98
N ILE A 211 2.03 1.32 -9.34
CA ILE A 211 2.22 0.18 -8.43
C ILE A 211 1.45 -1.02 -8.98
N THR A 212 2.19 -2.02 -9.45
CA THR A 212 1.61 -3.24 -10.03
C THR A 212 1.40 -4.36 -9.01
N SER A 213 1.87 -4.21 -7.77
CA SER A 213 1.70 -5.21 -6.71
C SER A 213 0.35 -5.05 -6.00
N VAL A 214 -0.59 -5.93 -6.32
CA VAL A 214 -1.79 -6.13 -5.49
C VAL A 214 -1.43 -7.12 -4.39
N PRO A 215 -1.64 -6.81 -3.10
CA PRO A 215 -1.43 -7.77 -2.05
C PRO A 215 -2.46 -8.89 -2.16
N SER A 216 -1.97 -10.12 -2.23
CA SER A 216 -2.79 -11.32 -2.06
C SER A 216 -3.23 -11.39 -0.60
N MET A 217 -4.51 -11.11 -0.33
CA MET A 217 -5.12 -11.55 0.92
C MET A 217 -5.39 -13.05 0.79
N THR A 218 -4.48 -13.90 1.27
CA THR A 218 -4.77 -15.33 1.38
C THR A 218 -5.80 -15.50 2.49
N ALA A 219 -7.07 -15.70 2.10
CA ALA A 219 -8.11 -16.09 3.04
C ALA A 219 -7.73 -17.47 3.60
N THR A 220 -7.26 -17.53 4.85
CA THR A 220 -7.10 -18.80 5.55
C THR A 220 -8.50 -19.21 6.01
N ILE A 221 -9.18 -19.99 5.19
CA ILE A 221 -10.42 -20.65 5.60
C ILE A 221 -9.99 -21.84 6.47
N THR A 222 -9.96 -21.64 7.79
CA THR A 222 -9.84 -22.78 8.71
C THR A 222 -11.21 -23.47 8.75
N SER A 223 -11.41 -24.47 7.89
CA SER A 223 -12.50 -25.41 8.08
C SER A 223 -12.16 -26.29 9.29
N THR A 224 -12.68 -25.93 10.46
CA THR A 224 -12.71 -26.86 11.58
C THR A 224 -13.68 -27.98 11.19
N SER A 225 -13.13 -29.12 10.75
CA SER A 225 -13.94 -30.33 10.61
C SER A 225 -14.43 -30.74 11.99
N GLN A 226 -15.73 -30.62 12.21
CA GLN A 226 -16.40 -31.13 13.40
C GLN A 226 -16.22 -32.66 13.44
N PRO A 227 -15.74 -33.26 14.54
CA PRO A 227 -15.61 -34.71 14.66
C PRO A 227 -16.97 -35.39 14.46
N GLY A 228 -16.96 -36.46 13.68
CA GLY A 228 -18.14 -37.15 13.19
C GLY A 228 -19.15 -37.52 14.26
N GLN A 229 -20.42 -37.25 13.96
CA GLN A 229 -21.53 -37.98 14.57
C GLN A 229 -21.40 -39.45 14.13
N GLN A 230 -20.93 -40.31 15.03
CA GLN A 230 -21.11 -41.75 14.88
C GLN A 230 -22.59 -42.05 15.05
N SER A 231 -23.19 -42.58 13.99
CA SER A 231 -24.50 -43.21 14.03
C SER A 231 -24.51 -44.35 15.05
N GLN A 232 -25.46 -44.29 15.98
CA GLN A 232 -26.09 -45.46 16.60
C GLN A 232 -27.60 -45.33 16.42
#